data_AF-A0A9D8LEH0-F1
#
_entry.id   AF-A0A9D8LEH0-F1
#
_cell.length_a   1.000
_cell.length_b   1.000
_cell.length_c   1.000
_cell.angle_alpha   90.00
_cell.angle_beta   90.00
_cell.angle_gamma   90.00
#
_symmetry.space_group_name_H-M   'P 1'
#
loop_
_entity.id
_entity.type
_entity.pdbx_description
1 polymer ?
#
loop_
_entity_poly.entity_id
_entity_poly.type
_entity_poly.pdbx_seq_one_letter_code
_entity_poly.pdbx_strand_id
1 'polypeptide(L)'
;DHVAIIGQNRKLLCFPISEVAEMRRGKGVKLQRYKDGGLSDAKVFALADGLTWLDTSARTWTVAQAELLEWLGHRAEAGRLPPKGFPKSNKFGG
;
A
#
# COMPACT_ATOMS: atom_id res chain seq x y z
N ASP A 1 -7.39 9.81 5.99
CA ASP A 1 -7.18 8.61 5.14
C ASP A 1 -5.76 8.10 5.20
N HIS A 2 -5.54 6.88 4.71
CA HIS A 2 -4.23 6.25 4.59
C HIS A 2 -3.97 5.84 3.15
N VAL A 3 -2.69 5.70 2.82
CA VAL A 3 -2.22 5.23 1.52
C VAL A 3 -1.57 3.88 1.73
N ALA A 4 -2.05 2.86 1.03
CA ALA A 4 -1.40 1.57 0.89
C ALA A 4 -0.62 1.54 -0.41
N ILE A 5 0.66 1.18 -0.34
CA ILE A 5 1.57 1.09 -1.48
C ILE A 5 2.16 -0.31 -1.54
N ILE A 6 2.10 -0.96 -2.71
CA ILE A 6 2.78 -2.22 -2.99
C ILE A 6 3.85 -2.02 -4.07
N GLY A 7 5.07 -2.47 -3.78
CA GLY A 7 6.18 -2.50 -4.73
C GLY A 7 6.20 -3.72 -5.65
N GLN A 8 6.92 -3.60 -6.76
CA GLN A 8 7.26 -4.76 -7.60
C GLN A 8 8.07 -5.82 -6.83
N ASN A 9 8.86 -5.39 -5.85
CA ASN A 9 9.55 -6.24 -4.88
C ASN A 9 8.62 -6.90 -3.83
N ARG A 10 7.30 -6.80 -4.02
CA ARG A 10 6.26 -7.40 -3.16
C ARG A 10 6.35 -6.92 -1.70
N LYS A 11 6.68 -5.65 -1.49
CA LYS A 11 6.61 -5.01 -0.18
C LYS A 11 5.43 -4.05 -0.09
N LEU A 12 4.58 -4.25 0.90
CA LEU A 12 3.45 -3.41 1.27
C LEU A 12 3.85 -2.44 2.39
N LEU A 13 3.45 -1.19 2.24
CA LEU A 13 3.56 -0.14 3.26
C LEU A 13 2.25 0.64 3.32
N CYS A 14 1.74 0.86 4.52
CA CYS A 14 0.60 1.75 4.76
C CYS A 14 1.09 2.95 5.57
N PHE A 15 0.70 4.17 5.18
CA PHE A 15 1.05 5.38 5.92
C PHE A 15 -0.05 6.44 5.81
N PRO A 16 -0.13 7.42 6.73
CA PRO A 16 -1.14 8.46 6.68
C PRO A 16 -1.02 9.33 5.42
N ILE A 17 -2.15 9.66 4.79
CA ILE A 17 -2.13 10.52 3.58
C ILE A 17 -1.53 11.90 3.85
N SER A 18 -1.62 12.38 5.09
CA SER A 18 -1.04 13.64 5.55
C SER A 18 0.48 13.71 5.42
N GLU A 19 1.16 12.56 5.31
CA GLU A 19 2.62 12.55 5.07
C GLU A 19 2.96 12.82 3.60
N VAL A 20 2.00 12.74 2.68
CA VAL A 20 2.20 13.11 1.27
C VAL A 20 2.03 14.61 1.11
N ALA A 21 3.12 15.31 0.78
CA ALA A 21 3.06 16.73 0.50
C ALA A 21 2.25 17.00 -0.78
N GLU A 22 1.30 17.93 -0.70
CA GLU A 22 0.62 18.47 -1.88
C GLU A 22 1.59 19.33 -2.69
N MET A 23 1.69 19.07 -4.00
CA MET A 23 2.63 19.77 -4.88
C MET A 23 1.93 20.26 -6.13
N ARG A 24 2.15 21.53 -6.51
CA ARG A 24 1.60 22.10 -7.76
C ARG A 24 2.28 21.55 -9.02
N ARG A 25 3.57 21.25 -8.95
CA ARG A 25 4.39 20.67 -10.04
C ARG A 25 5.71 20.16 -9.49
N GLY A 26 6.33 19.18 -10.15
CA GLY A 26 7.65 18.65 -9.80
C GLY A 26 7.72 17.13 -9.97
N LYS A 27 8.85 16.52 -9.59
CA LYS A 27 9.05 15.06 -9.68
C LYS A 27 8.25 14.26 -8.63
N GLY A 28 7.54 14.94 -7.73
CA GLY A 28 6.79 14.33 -6.64
C GLY A 28 7.65 13.92 -5.45
N VAL A 29 7.01 13.31 -4.46
CA VAL A 29 7.65 12.79 -3.24
C VAL A 29 7.82 11.27 -3.31
N LYS A 30 8.86 10.75 -2.64
CA LYS A 30 9.05 9.31 -2.51
C LYS A 30 7.96 8.74 -1.59
N LEU A 31 7.24 7.73 -2.09
CA LEU A 31 6.19 7.03 -1.35
C LEU A 31 6.70 5.80 -0.61
N GLN A 32 7.62 5.04 -1.22
CA GLN A 32 8.24 3.85 -0.63
C GLN A 32 9.69 3.74 -1.10
N ARG A 33 10.56 3.17 -0.28
CA ARG A 33 11.94 2.85 -0.65
C ARG A 33 12.02 1.45 -1.26
N TYR A 34 12.51 1.38 -2.49
CA TYR A 34 12.78 0.14 -3.20
C TYR A 34 14.29 -0.17 -3.15
N LYS A 35 14.63 -1.45 -2.96
CA LYS A 35 16.00 -1.95 -3.21
C LYS A 35 16.19 -2.19 -4.71
N ASP A 36 15.12 -2.67 -5.36
CA ASP A 36 15.02 -3.04 -6.76
C ASP A 36 13.56 -2.84 -7.22
N GLY A 37 13.37 -2.57 -8.51
CA GLY A 37 12.07 -2.26 -9.11
C GLY A 37 11.51 -0.89 -8.70
N GLY A 38 10.19 -0.76 -8.80
CA GLY A 38 9.46 0.45 -8.42
C GLY A 38 8.07 0.17 -7.85
N LEU A 39 7.22 1.20 -7.90
CA LEU A 39 5.82 1.11 -7.52
C LEU A 39 5.09 0.10 -8.41
N SER A 40 4.36 -0.83 -7.81
CA SER A 40 3.43 -1.70 -8.53
C SER A 40 2.02 -1.13 -8.51
N ASP A 41 1.51 -0.77 -7.33
CA ASP A 41 0.17 -0.22 -7.18
C ASP A 41 0.02 0.60 -5.90
N ALA A 42 -0.99 1.47 -5.87
CA ALA A 42 -1.31 2.35 -4.77
C ALA A 42 -2.83 2.45 -4.57
N LYS A 43 -3.28 2.46 -3.31
CA LYS A 43 -4.69 2.62 -2.97
C LYS A 43 -4.84 3.53 -1.76
N VAL A 44 -5.75 4.51 -1.87
CA VAL A 44 -6.18 5.32 -0.72
C VAL A 44 -7.40 4.64 -0.09
N PHE A 45 -7.42 4.59 1.23
CA PHE A 45 -8.51 3.98 1.99
C PHE A 45 -8.69 4.67 3.34
N ALA A 46 -9.90 4.60 3.89
CA ALA A 46 -10.15 4.96 5.27
C ALA A 46 -9.64 3.84 6.18
N LEU A 47 -8.75 4.15 7.12
CA LEU A 47 -8.16 3.14 7.99
C LEU A 47 -9.21 2.38 8.80
N ALA A 48 -10.27 3.07 9.22
CA ALA A 48 -11.39 2.50 9.96
C ALA A 48 -12.13 1.39 9.18
N ASP A 49 -12.19 1.51 7.85
CA ASP A 49 -12.85 0.54 6.97
C ASP A 49 -11.94 -0.65 6.62
N GLY A 50 -10.64 -0.52 6.91
CA GLY A 50 -9.63 -1.51 6.57
C GLY A 50 -9.17 -1.45 5.10
N LEU A 51 -8.12 -2.21 4.81
CA LEU A 51 -7.55 -2.30 3.47
C LEU A 51 -8.19 -3.45 2.71
N THR A 52 -8.70 -3.16 1.52
CA THR A 52 -9.36 -4.18 0.68
C THR A 52 -8.66 -4.40 -0.65
N TRP A 53 -8.74 -5.63 -1.16
CA TRP A 53 -8.30 -5.99 -2.51
C TRP A 53 -9.09 -7.15 -3.09
N LEU A 54 -9.03 -7.31 -4.41
CA LEU A 54 -9.56 -8.48 -5.11
C LEU A 54 -8.47 -9.55 -5.26
N ASP A 55 -8.80 -10.80 -4.93
CA ASP A 55 -7.95 -11.93 -5.30
C ASP A 55 -8.13 -12.33 -6.78
N THR A 56 -7.32 -13.28 -7.25
CA THR A 56 -7.39 -13.79 -8.63
C THR A 56 -8.72 -14.49 -8.97
N SER A 57 -9.55 -14.78 -7.96
CA SER A 57 -10.88 -15.37 -8.11
C SER A 57 -11.99 -14.33 -7.91
N ALA A 58 -11.65 -13.03 -8.01
CA ALA A 58 -12.55 -11.89 -7.85
C ALA A 58 -13.25 -11.81 -6.48
N ARG A 59 -12.68 -12.44 -5.43
CA ARG A 59 -13.18 -12.29 -4.07
C ARG A 59 -12.55 -11.08 -3.40
N THR A 60 -13.35 -10.33 -2.67
CA THR A 60 -12.85 -9.20 -1.85
C THR A 60 -12.26 -9.72 -0.55
N TRP A 61 -11.00 -9.39 -0.34
CA TRP A 61 -10.31 -9.52 0.94
C TRP A 61 -10.33 -8.19 1.67
N THR A 62 -10.44 -8.24 3.00
CA THR A 62 -10.41 -7.07 3.88
C THR A 62 -9.49 -7.35 5.05
N VAL A 63 -8.54 -6.45 5.31
CA VAL A 63 -7.70 -6.46 6.51
C VAL A 63 -8.12 -5.28 7.38
N ALA A 64 -8.62 -5.59 8.58
CA ALA A 64 -9.10 -4.59 9.51
C ALA A 64 -7.94 -3.75 10.09
N GLN A 65 -8.28 -2.56 10.62
CA GLN A 65 -7.32 -1.63 11.21
C GLN A 65 -6.36 -2.29 12.22
N ALA A 66 -6.86 -3.15 13.10
CA ALA A 66 -6.05 -3.78 14.15
C ALA A 66 -4.94 -4.67 13.57
N GLU A 67 -5.21 -5.33 12.45
CA GLU A 67 -4.24 -6.19 11.76
C GLU A 67 -3.27 -5.37 10.90
N LEU A 68 -3.71 -4.20 10.41
CA LEU A 68 -2.87 -3.31 9.59
C LEU A 68 -1.68 -2.71 10.35
N LEU A 69 -1.66 -2.78 11.68
CA LEU A 69 -0.56 -2.30 12.52
C LEU A 69 0.81 -2.85 12.09
N GLU A 70 0.86 -4.07 11.53
CA GLU A 70 2.12 -4.65 11.04
C GLU A 70 2.69 -3.89 9.83
N TRP A 71 1.83 -3.33 8.98
CA TRP A 71 2.21 -2.61 7.75
C TRP A 71 2.14 -1.10 7.88
N LEU A 72 1.61 -0.59 8.99
CA LEU A 72 1.65 0.84 9.29
C LEU A 72 3.08 1.26 9.63
N GLY A 73 3.55 2.29 8.91
CA GLY A 73 4.86 2.89 9.11
C GLY A 73 4.89 4.29 8.50
N HIS A 74 6.08 4.87 8.39
CA HIS A 74 6.24 6.18 7.77
C HIS A 74 6.42 6.10 6.25
N ARG A 75 6.00 7.15 5.56
CA ARG A 75 6.25 7.35 4.13
C ARG A 75 7.74 7.20 3.83
N ALA A 76 8.03 6.58 2.68
CA ALA A 76 9.38 6.30 2.19
C ALA A 76 10.14 5.20 2.95
N GLU A 77 9.51 4.49 3.89
CA GLU A 77 10.03 3.21 4.38
C GLU A 77 9.98 2.13 3.31
N ALA A 78 10.64 0.99 3.58
CA ALA A 78 10.67 -0.13 2.64
C ALA A 78 9.38 -0.96 2.63
N GLY A 79 8.61 -0.95 3.73
CA GLY A 79 7.47 -1.85 3.91
C GLY A 79 7.86 -3.32 4.20
N ARG A 80 6.84 -4.17 4.31
CA ARG A 80 6.93 -5.60 4.66
C ARG A 80 6.24 -6.48 3.62
N LEU A 81 6.41 -7.79 3.67
CA LEU A 81 5.66 -8.70 2.79
C LEU A 81 4.15 -8.53 3.02
N PRO A 82 3.31 -8.50 1.97
CA PRO A 82 1.88 -8.29 2.13
C PRO A 82 1.22 -9.46 2.88
N PRO A 83 0.00 -9.24 3.41
CA PRO A 83 -0.80 -10.29 4.05
C PRO A 83 -1.00 -11.51 3.15
N LYS A 84 -1.30 -12.65 3.77
CA LYS A 84 -1.71 -13.85 3.03
C LYS A 84 -2.95 -13.54 2.19
N GLY A 85 -2.99 -14.09 0.97
CA GLY A 85 -4.08 -13.83 0.03
C GLY A 85 -3.88 -12.60 -0.86
N PHE A 86 -2.79 -11.84 -0.70
CA PHE A 86 -2.50 -10.72 -1.61
C PHE A 86 -2.12 -11.21 -3.03
N PRO A 87 -2.66 -10.62 -4.11
CA PRO A 87 -2.45 -11.09 -5.48
C PRO A 87 -1.00 -11.19 -5.89
N LYS A 88 -0.67 -12.19 -6.72
CA LYS A 88 0.68 -12.34 -7.31
C LYS A 88 1.00 -11.20 -8.28
N SER A 89 -0.01 -10.56 -8.86
CA SER A 89 0.14 -9.38 -9.73
C SER A 89 0.59 -8.11 -8.98
N ASN A 90 0.63 -8.14 -7.65
CA ASN A 90 0.91 -6.96 -6.82
C ASN A 90 -0.04 -5.78 -7.13
N LYS A 91 -1.33 -6.07 -7.34
CA LYS A 91 -2.40 -5.10 -7.59
C LYS A 91 -3.48 -5.23 -6.54
N PHE A 92 -4.12 -4.11 -6.17
CA PHE A 92 -5.26 -4.13 -5.25
C PHE A 92 -6.58 -4.43 -5.97
N GLY A 93 -6.68 -4.12 -7.27
CA GLY A 93 -7.92 -4.22 -8.06
C GLY A 93 -8.03 -5.42 -9.01
N GLY A 94 -7.01 -6.29 -9.09
CA GLY A 94 -6.85 -7.29 -10.16
C GLY A 94 -5.71 -6.94 -11.10
#